data_AF-A0A381QDW5-F1
#
_entry.id   AF-A0A381QDW5-F1
#
_cell.length_a   1.000
_cell.length_b   1.000
_cell.length_c   1.000
_cell.angle_alpha   90.00
_cell.angle_beta   90.00
_cell.angle_gamma   90.00
#
_symmetry.space_group_name_H-M   'P 1'
#
loop_
_entity.id
_entity.type
_entity.pdbx_description
1 polymer ?
#
loop_
_entity_poly.entity_id
_entity_poly.type
_entity_poly.pdbx_seq_one_letter_code
_entity_poly.pdbx_strand_id
1 'polypeptide(L)' 'VLRSTNVDGPYQLVKPSVMYLYADASTENLQDVHKQLIRIGPDNTALLKAKLREFLSLL' A
#
# COMPACT_ATOMS: atom_id res chain seq x y z
N VAL A 1 -3.14 -4.75 7.39
CA VAL A 1 -4.02 -3.80 6.68
C VAL A 1 -4.73 -2.82 7.59
N LEU A 2 -5.63 -3.22 8.50
CA LEU A 2 -6.39 -2.26 9.32
C LEU A 2 -5.53 -1.35 10.21
N ARG A 3 -4.36 -1.84 10.65
CA ARG A 3 -3.38 -1.10 11.46
C ARG A 3 -2.29 -0.39 10.64
N SER A 4 -2.31 -0.47 9.31
CA SER A 4 -1.28 0.20 8.51
C SER A 4 -1.45 1.71 8.58
N THR A 5 -0.34 2.43 8.70
CA THR A 5 -0.31 3.88 8.51
C THR A 5 -0.38 4.20 7.01
N ASN A 6 -1.02 5.30 6.65
CA ASN A 6 -0.92 5.83 5.29
C ASN A 6 0.36 6.68 5.26
N VAL A 7 1.22 6.42 4.29
CA VAL A 7 2.38 7.25 4.01
C VAL A 7 2.13 7.89 2.66
N ASP A 8 1.99 9.21 2.66
CA ASP A 8 1.74 9.98 1.44
C ASP A 8 3.00 10.76 1.07
N GLY A 9 3.34 10.72 -0.22
CA GLY A 9 4.47 11.43 -0.78
C GLY A 9 4.71 11.02 -2.23
N PRO A 10 5.45 11.82 -3.01
CA PRO A 10 5.91 11.35 -4.31
C PRO A 10 6.87 10.17 -4.11
N TYR A 11 6.44 8.98 -4.52
CA TYR A 11 7.29 7.79 -4.54
C TYR A 11 8.14 7.78 -5.80
N GLN A 12 9.47 7.88 -5.64
CA GLN A 12 10.38 7.72 -6.76
C GLN A 12 10.42 6.24 -7.18
N LEU A 13 10.25 6.01 -8.48
CA LEU A 13 10.38 4.68 -9.09
C LEU A 13 11.65 4.59 -9.92
N VAL A 14 12.25 3.40 -9.95
CA VAL A 14 13.34 3.03 -10.85
C VAL A 14 12.91 1.84 -11.71
N LYS A 15 13.47 1.73 -12.92
CA LYS A 15 13.18 0.64 -13.87
C LYS A 15 14.46 -0.10 -14.25
N PRO A 16 14.97 -1.00 -13.40
CA PRO A 16 16.18 -1.76 -13.70
C PRO A 16 15.95 -2.84 -14.77
N SER A 17 14.71 -3.26 -15.00
CA SER A 17 14.34 -4.27 -16.00
C SER A 17 12.88 -4.05 -16.46
N VAL A 18 12.09 -5.11 -16.64
CA VAL A 18 10.68 -5.02 -17.07
C VAL A 18 9.82 -4.30 -16.02
N MET A 19 10.07 -4.55 -14.73
CA MET A 19 9.26 -4.03 -13.62
C MET A 19 9.81 -2.72 -13.05
N TYR A 20 8.91 -1.88 -12.54
CA TYR A 20 9.26 -0.75 -11.69
C TYR A 20 9.46 -1.21 -10.24
N LEU A 21 10.49 -0.66 -9.59
CA LEU A 21 10.75 -0.80 -8.16
C LEU A 21 10.67 0.57 -7.49
N TYR A 22 10.33 0.60 -6.20
CA TYR A 22 10.54 1.79 -5.39
C TYR A 22 12.03 2.05 -5.24
N ALA A 23 12.45 3.31 -5.45
CA ALA A 23 13.84 3.70 -5.33
C ALA A 23 14.33 3.61 -3.86
N ASP A 24 13.43 3.87 -2.91
CA ASP A 24 13.69 3.67 -1.49
C ASP A 24 13.55 2.18 -1.12
N ALA A 25 14.66 1.60 -0.68
CA ALA A 25 14.73 0.20 -0.25
C ALA A 25 13.81 -0.09 0.95
N SER A 26 13.55 0.90 1.83
CA SER A 26 12.64 0.71 2.96
C SER A 26 11.21 0.46 2.48
N THR A 27 10.80 1.18 1.42
CA THR A 27 9.51 1.02 0.75
C THR A 27 9.46 -0.26 -0.11
N GLU A 28 10.52 -0.57 -0.87
CA GLU A 28 10.55 -1.76 -1.73
C GLU A 28 10.53 -3.08 -0.92
N ASN A 29 11.14 -3.08 0.26
CA ASN A 29 11.19 -4.24 1.15
C ASN A 29 9.93 -4.43 2.01
N LEU A 30 8.92 -3.57 1.88
CA LEU A 30 7.63 -3.78 2.53
C LEU A 30 6.96 -5.05 2.00
N GLN A 31 6.12 -5.68 2.83
CA GLN A 31 5.24 -6.76 2.38
C GLN A 31 4.40 -6.31 1.19
N ASP A 32 4.15 -7.22 0.25
CA ASP A 32 3.42 -6.92 -0.99
C ASP A 32 2.07 -6.24 -0.76
N VAL A 33 1.37 -6.65 0.30
CA VAL A 33 0.10 -6.03 0.70
C VAL A 33 0.28 -4.55 1.05
N HIS A 34 1.35 -4.17 1.76
CA HIS A 34 1.64 -2.77 2.08
C HIS A 34 2.05 -1.97 0.84
N LYS A 35 2.86 -2.56 -0.06
CA LYS A 35 3.15 -1.96 -1.36
C LYS A 35 1.88 -1.74 -2.19
N GLN A 36 0.91 -2.64 -2.08
CA GLN A 36 -0.38 -2.49 -2.75
C GLN A 36 -1.21 -1.34 -2.18
N LEU A 37 -1.19 -1.11 -0.86
CA LEU A 37 -1.86 0.05 -0.26
C LEU A 37 -1.29 1.36 -0.80
N ILE A 38 0.03 1.43 -0.99
CA ILE A 38 0.69 2.59 -1.61
C ILE A 38 0.22 2.77 -3.07
N ARG A 39 0.18 1.69 -3.85
CA ARG A 39 -0.20 1.72 -5.28
C ARG A 39 -1.63 2.20 -5.52
N ILE A 40 -2.57 1.83 -4.64
CA ILE A 40 -3.98 2.23 -4.78
C ILE A 40 -4.25 3.62 -4.20
N GLY A 41 -3.32 4.17 -3.40
CA GLY A 41 -3.43 5.50 -2.79
C GLY A 41 -4.29 5.55 -1.52
N PRO A 42 -4.29 6.72 -0.85
CA PRO A 42 -4.94 6.90 0.45
C PRO A 42 -6.47 6.73 0.39
N ASP A 43 -7.12 7.22 -0.67
CA ASP A 43 -8.58 7.15 -0.84
C ASP A 43 -9.06 5.71 -0.96
N ASN A 44 -8.47 4.94 -1.88
CA ASN A 44 -8.81 3.53 -2.04
C ASN A 44 -8.42 2.69 -0.81
N THR A 45 -7.33 3.05 -0.14
CA THR A 45 -6.94 2.42 1.12
C THR A 45 -7.97 2.66 2.22
N ALA A 46 -8.57 3.86 2.29
CA ALA A 46 -9.63 4.17 3.24
C ALA A 46 -10.89 3.33 2.96
N LEU A 47 -11.31 3.24 1.70
CA LEU A 47 -12.44 2.40 1.27
C LEU A 47 -12.20 0.91 1.60
N LEU A 48 -11.01 0.39 1.29
CA LEU A 48 -10.63 -0.98 1.63
C LEU A 48 -10.70 -1.23 3.14
N LYS A 49 -10.13 -0.34 3.95
CA LYS A 49 -10.16 -0.46 5.42
C LYS A 49 -11.60 -0.42 5.95
N ALA A 50 -12.48 0.40 5.38
CA ALA A 50 -13.91 0.43 5.76
C ALA A 50 -14.57 -0.94 5.50
N LYS A 51 -14.40 -1.49 4.29
CA LYS A 51 -14.95 -2.81 3.93
C LYS A 51 -14.41 -3.95 4.79
N LEU A 52 -13.12 -3.93 5.12
CA LEU A 52 -12.54 -4.93 6.02
C LEU A 52 -13.11 -4.84 7.45
N ARG A 53 -13.48 -3.65 7.94
CA ARG A 53 -14.17 -3.53 9.25
C ARG A 53 -15.59 -4.07 9.19
N GLU A 54 -16.31 -3.86 8.09
CA GLU A 54 -17.63 -4.47 7.87
C GLU A 54 -17.52 -6.00 7.98
N PHE A 55 -16.55 -6.62 7.30
CA PHE A 55 -16.34 -8.06 7.37
C PHE A 55 -15.98 -8.56 8.78
N LEU A 56 -15.14 -7.82 9.52
CA LEU A 56 -14.84 -8.18 10.90
C LEU A 56 -16.05 -8.11 11.83
N SER A 57 -17.02 -7.24 11.57
CA SER A 57 -18.25 -7.15 12.37
C SER A 57 -19.24 -8.29 12.11
N LEU A 58 -19.04 -9.06 11.04
CA LEU A 58 -19.85 -10.22 10.66
C LEU A 58 -19.24 -11.56 11.13
N LEU A 59 -18.06 -11.51 11.74
CA LEU A 59 -17.33 -12.64 12.31
C LEU A 59 -17.54 -12.70 13.82
#